data_AF-A0A0G1QTA5-F1
#
_entry.id   AF-A0A0G1QTA5-F1
#
_cell.length_a   1.000
_cell.length_b   1.000
_cell.length_c   1.000
_cell.angle_alpha   90.00
_cell.angle_beta   90.00
_cell.angle_gamma   90.00
#
_symmetry.space_group_name_H-M   'P 1'
#
loop_
_entity.id
_entity.type
_entity.pdbx_description
1 polymer ?
#
loop_
_entity_poly.entity_id
_entity_poly.type
_entity_poly.pdbx_seq_one_letter_code
_entity_poly.pdbx_strand_id
1 'polypeptide(L)' 'MKKTRTSYLILAILVGAFMFVYGEFDDSPGGQLIGLVAVILGIVGLVKRKKRTSD' A
#
# COMPACT_ATOMS: atom_id res chain seq x y z
N MET A 1 9.25 -18.40 1.86
CA MET A 1 9.26 -16.93 2.10
C MET A 1 8.68 -16.05 0.95
N LYS A 2 8.19 -16.59 -0.19
CA LYS A 2 7.64 -15.76 -1.29
C LYS A 2 6.19 -15.28 -1.04
N LYS A 3 5.34 -16.13 -0.44
CA LYS A 3 3.91 -15.87 -0.19
C LYS A 3 3.65 -14.76 0.84
N THR A 4 4.45 -14.72 1.91
CA THR A 4 4.35 -13.70 2.97
C THR A 4 4.59 -12.28 2.47
N ARG A 5 5.45 -12.11 1.46
CA ARG A 5 5.71 -10.79 0.87
C ARG A 5 4.53 -10.24 0.06
N THR A 6 3.68 -11.08 -0.52
CA THR A 6 2.48 -10.60 -1.22
C THR A 6 1.41 -10.16 -0.23
N SER A 7 1.23 -10.89 0.88
CA SER A 7 0.29 -10.49 1.93
C SER A 7 0.68 -9.16 2.56
N TYR A 8 1.97 -8.87 2.79
CA TYR A 8 2.40 -7.56 3.30
C TYR A 8 2.09 -6.40 2.34
N LEU A 9 2.20 -6.62 1.02
CA LEU A 9 1.86 -5.59 0.03
C LEU A 9 0.36 -5.31 -0.02
N ILE A 10 -0.47 -6.36 0.07
CA ILE A 10 -1.92 -6.21 0.17
C ILE A 10 -2.28 -5.49 1.47
N LEU A 11 -1.65 -5.85 2.59
CA LEU A 11 -1.85 -5.18 3.87
C LEU A 11 -1.47 -3.70 3.80
N ALA A 12 -0.35 -3.36 3.14
CA ALA A 12 0.07 -1.97 2.96
C ALA A 12 -0.93 -1.15 2.14
N ILE A 13 -1.57 -1.75 1.13
CA ILE A 13 -2.64 -1.09 0.36
C ILE A 13 -3.86 -0.84 1.26
N LEU A 14 -4.29 -1.84 2.04
CA LEU A 14 -5.46 -1.70 2.91
C LEU A 14 -5.24 -0.68 4.02
N VAL A 15 -4.08 -0.74 4.70
CA VAL A 15 -3.70 0.22 5.76
C VAL A 15 -3.49 1.61 5.19
N GLY A 16 -2.88 1.72 4.01
CA GLY A 16 -2.69 3.00 3.34
C GLY A 16 -4.01 3.66 2.95
N ALA A 17 -4.96 2.90 2.39
CA ALA A 17 -6.30 3.39 2.07
C ALA A 17 -7.06 3.81 3.33
N PHE A 18 -6.96 3.02 4.40
CA PHE A 18 -7.52 3.37 5.70
C PHE A 18 -6.93 4.67 6.25
N MET A 19 -5.60 4.84 6.26
CA MET A 19 -4.96 6.09 6.71
C MET A 19 -5.30 7.28 5.83
N PHE A 20 -5.50 7.08 4.53
CA PHE A 20 -5.89 8.16 3.62
C PHE A 20 -7.27 8.73 4.02
N VAL A 21 -8.25 7.85 4.23
CA VAL A 21 -9.61 8.23 4.65
C VAL A 21 -9.62 8.76 6.08
N TYR A 22 -8.91 8.10 7.01
CA TYR A 22 -8.85 8.54 8.41
C TYR A 22 -8.11 9.87 8.56
N GLY A 23 -7.06 10.10 7.77
CA GLY A 23 -6.32 11.36 7.75
C GLY A 23 -7.15 12.52 7.24
N GLU A 24 -8.06 12.28 6.30
CA GLU A 24 -9.06 13.29 5.89
C GLU A 24 -10.08 13.57 7.00
N PHE A 25 -10.53 12.53 7.73
CA PHE A 25 -11.42 12.70 8.88
C PHE A 25 -10.78 13.48 10.04
N ASP A 26 -9.48 13.27 10.27
CA ASP A 26 -8.68 13.93 11.31
C ASP A 26 -8.06 15.27 10.85
N ASP A 27 -8.51 15.81 9.70
CA ASP A 27 -8.00 17.03 9.05
C ASP A 27 -6.47 17.12 9.04
N SER A 28 -5.83 15.95 8.86
CA SER A 28 -4.41 15.72 9.06
C SER A 28 -3.75 15.40 7.72
N PRO A 29 -3.23 16.43 7.01
CA PRO A 29 -2.65 16.25 5.68
C PRO A 29 -1.47 15.27 5.66
N GLY A 30 -0.75 15.15 6.78
CA GLY A 30 0.33 14.16 6.94
C GLY A 30 -0.17 12.72 6.94
N GLY A 31 -1.29 12.44 7.61
CA GLY A 31 -1.91 11.10 7.63
C GLY A 31 -2.40 10.70 6.24
N GLN A 32 -3.00 11.65 5.53
CA GLN A 32 -3.43 11.45 4.15
C GLN A 32 -2.24 11.17 3.21
N LEU A 33 -1.15 11.95 3.31
CA LEU A 33 0.05 11.75 2.50
C LEU A 33 0.71 10.38 2.77
N ILE A 34 0.84 9.98 4.04
CA ILE A 34 1.38 8.66 4.41
C ILE A 34 0.51 7.54 3.86
N GLY A 35 -0.82 7.68 3.98
CA GLY A 35 -1.78 6.74 3.40
C GLY A 35 -1.60 6.57 1.90
N LEU A 36 -1.49 7.68 1.16
CA LEU A 36 -1.28 7.68 -0.28
C LEU A 36 0.04 6.99 -0.67
N VAL A 37 1.14 7.32 0.00
CA VAL A 37 2.45 6.72 -0.26
C VAL A 37 2.43 5.21 -0.01
N ALA A 38 1.81 4.77 1.08
CA ALA A 38 1.67 3.35 1.40
C ALA A 38 0.90 2.58 0.31
N VAL A 39 -0.20 3.14 -0.20
CA VAL A 39 -0.96 2.56 -1.32
C VAL A 39 -0.10 2.45 -2.58
N ILE A 40 0.59 3.52 -2.96
CA ILE A 40 1.43 3.53 -4.18
C ILE A 40 2.54 2.48 -4.08
N LEU A 41 3.26 2.42 -2.95
CA LEU A 41 4.33 1.44 -2.75
C LEU A 41 3.81 0.00 -2.77
N GLY A 42 2.63 -0.25 -2.17
CA GLY A 42 1.96 -1.54 -2.21
C GLY A 42 1.63 -1.98 -3.65
N ILE A 43 1.01 -1.10 -4.44
CA ILE A 43 0.66 -1.36 -5.84
C ILE A 43 1.91 -1.60 -6.69
N VAL A 44 2.90 -0.71 -6.61
CA VAL A 44 4.16 -0.82 -7.38
C VAL A 44 4.89 -2.12 -7.02
N GLY A 45 4.94 -2.46 -5.74
CA GLY A 45 5.53 -3.71 -5.26
C GLY A 45 4.81 -4.95 -5.82
N LEU A 46 3.49 -4.91 -5.92
CA LEU A 46 2.67 -6.00 -6.47
C LEU A 46 2.89 -6.16 -7.98
N VAL A 47 2.89 -5.06 -8.73
CA VAL A 47 3.11 -5.05 -10.18
C VAL A 47 4.51 -5.57 -10.52
N LYS A 48 5.55 -5.10 -9.82
CA LYS A 48 6.94 -5.56 -10.03
C LYS A 48 7.10 -7.06 -9.75
N ARG A 49 6.34 -7.63 -8.81
CA ARG A 49 6.34 -9.07 -8.52
C ARG A 49 5.61 -9.89 -9.58
N LYS A 50 4.47 -9.39 -10.05
CA LYS A 50 3.71 -10.05 -11.13
C LYS A 50 4.58 -10.21 -12.37
N LYS A 51 5.30 -9.14 -12.77
CA LYS A 51 6.23 -9.18 -13.92
C LYS A 51 7.29 -10.27 -13.78
N ARG A 52 7.94 -10.40 -12.61
CA ARG A 52 8.98 -11.42 -12.34
C ARG A 52 8.49 -12.88 -12.26
N THR A 53 7.17 -13.11 -12.21
CA THR A 53 6.61 -14.46 -12.15
C THR A 53 6.16 -14.94 -13.53
N SER A 54 5.99 -14.01 -14.47
CA SER A 54 5.57 -14.29 -15.85
C SER A 54 6.74 -14.39 -16.84
N ASP A 55 7.97 -14.11 -16.39
CA ASP A 55 9.24 -14.46 -17.03
C ASP A 55 9.81 -15.75 -16.38
#